data_AF-A0A5K7ZTD2-F1
#
_entry.id   AF-A0A5K7ZTD2-F1
#
_cell.length_a   1.000
_cell.length_b   1.000
_cell.length_c   1.000
_cell.angle_alpha   90.00
_cell.angle_beta   90.00
_cell.angle_gamma   90.00
#
_symmetry.space_group_name_H-M   'P 1'
#
loop_
_entity.id
_entity.type
_entity.pdbx_description
1 polymer ?
#
loop_
_entity_poly.entity_id
_entity_poly.type
_entity_poly.pdbx_seq_one_letter_code
_entity_poly.pdbx_strand_id
1 'polypeptide(L)'
;MDTVYLEIRKIARDIVARYPQPDFYGDHASEAKDARRFYRTDAVIVRLRQNMTDCLDNDFGHGMGHAKKVTIDAGTLVIIESRRAGHAETQVRRNLLLAQCAGLLHDICRKEKDHAEKGAETARQILNGYPLGPDEITAVCAAIRNHEAFVRMEHLPVRQARLLSDCLYDADKFRWGPDNFTHTLWDMVSFSNPSLKTFLDHYPAGMAILKKIRKTFRSRTGRRYGPQFIDMGLAIGEELYEIILTEFVNPT
;
A
#
# COMPACT_ATOMS: atom_id res chain seq x y z
N MET A 1 -22.98 6.47 3.55
CA MET A 1 -22.28 7.53 2.82
C MET A 1 -23.32 8.35 2.09
N ASP A 2 -23.22 9.69 2.15
CA ASP A 2 -24.13 10.61 1.46
C ASP A 2 -24.17 10.35 -0.06
N THR A 3 -25.32 10.60 -0.67
CA THR A 3 -25.58 10.42 -2.11
C THR A 3 -24.59 11.19 -2.98
N VAL A 4 -24.26 12.42 -2.58
CA VAL A 4 -23.25 13.26 -3.26
C VAL A 4 -21.89 12.55 -3.36
N TYR A 5 -21.42 11.91 -2.29
CA TYR A 5 -20.15 11.18 -2.34
C TYR A 5 -20.21 9.90 -3.16
N LEU A 6 -21.39 9.28 -3.32
CA LEU A 6 -21.54 8.14 -4.23
C LEU A 6 -21.36 8.58 -5.68
N GLU A 7 -21.88 9.75 -6.04
CA GLU A 7 -21.74 10.34 -7.37
C GLU A 7 -20.30 10.78 -7.64
N ILE A 8 -19.70 11.55 -6.71
CA ILE A 8 -18.28 11.96 -6.83
C ILE A 8 -17.36 10.73 -6.93
N ARG A 9 -17.61 9.67 -6.14
CA ARG A 9 -16.86 8.41 -6.22
C ARG A 9 -16.97 7.76 -7.60
N LYS A 10 -18.17 7.79 -8.21
CA LYS A 10 -18.38 7.25 -9.56
C LYS A 10 -17.55 8.05 -10.57
N ILE A 11 -17.64 9.38 -10.53
CA ILE A 11 -16.85 10.26 -11.39
C ILE A 11 -15.36 10.00 -11.23
N ALA A 12 -14.85 9.89 -10.00
CA ALA A 12 -13.45 9.57 -9.75
C ALA A 12 -13.01 8.26 -10.39
N ARG A 13 -13.86 7.22 -10.35
CA ARG A 13 -13.58 5.93 -11.01
C ARG A 13 -13.60 6.03 -12.52
N ASP A 14 -14.52 6.82 -13.08
CA ASP A 14 -14.59 7.07 -14.51
C ASP A 14 -13.36 7.85 -15.01
N ILE A 15 -12.85 8.80 -14.20
CA ILE A 15 -11.58 9.48 -14.45
C ILE A 15 -10.44 8.46 -14.45
N VAL A 16 -10.29 7.68 -13.37
CA VAL A 16 -9.22 6.67 -13.24
C VAL A 16 -9.22 5.70 -14.42
N ALA A 17 -10.39 5.25 -14.88
CA ALA A 17 -10.51 4.29 -15.98
C ALA A 17 -9.97 4.79 -17.32
N ARG A 18 -9.81 6.11 -17.51
CA ARG A 18 -9.20 6.69 -18.72
C ARG A 18 -7.67 6.73 -18.67
N TYR A 19 -7.06 6.53 -17.50
CA TYR A 19 -5.61 6.53 -17.36
C TYR A 19 -5.02 5.15 -17.70
N PRO A 20 -3.81 5.10 -18.30
CA PRO A 20 -3.12 3.83 -18.49
C PRO A 20 -2.71 3.23 -17.14
N GLN A 21 -2.49 1.92 -17.13
CA GLN A 21 -1.86 1.27 -15.99
C GLN A 21 -0.42 1.79 -15.81
N PRO A 22 0.08 1.92 -14.56
CA PRO A 22 1.48 2.22 -14.31
C PRO A 22 2.41 1.23 -15.01
N ASP A 23 3.50 1.74 -15.62
CA ASP A 23 4.45 0.97 -16.43
C ASP A 23 5.09 -0.18 -15.64
N PHE A 24 5.18 -0.04 -14.32
CA PHE A 24 5.62 -1.09 -13.39
C PHE A 24 4.95 -2.44 -13.68
N TYR A 25 3.65 -2.44 -13.97
CA TYR A 25 2.90 -3.67 -14.20
C TYR A 25 3.15 -4.28 -15.58
N GLY A 26 3.53 -3.47 -16.57
CA GLY A 26 3.95 -3.94 -17.90
C GLY A 26 5.39 -4.46 -17.88
N ASP A 27 6.32 -3.64 -17.39
CA ASP A 27 7.76 -3.92 -17.35
C ASP A 27 8.11 -5.12 -16.45
N HIS A 28 7.31 -5.37 -15.41
CA HIS A 28 7.52 -6.45 -14.44
C HIS A 28 6.34 -7.43 -14.37
N ALA A 29 5.68 -7.66 -15.51
CA ALA A 29 4.52 -8.55 -15.59
C ALA A 29 4.83 -9.99 -15.09
N SER A 30 6.04 -10.49 -15.34
CA SER A 30 6.46 -11.84 -14.91
C SER A 30 6.59 -11.94 -13.40
N GLU A 31 7.31 -11.01 -12.76
CA GLU A 31 7.48 -10.96 -11.31
C GLU A 31 6.14 -10.74 -10.60
N ALA A 32 5.28 -9.87 -11.16
CA ALA A 32 3.93 -9.66 -10.65
C ALA A 32 3.07 -10.92 -10.76
N LYS A 33 3.23 -11.72 -11.83
CA LYS A 33 2.55 -13.01 -11.97
C LYS A 33 3.06 -14.02 -10.95
N ASP A 34 4.37 -14.07 -10.71
CA ASP A 34 4.99 -14.96 -9.73
C ASP A 34 4.57 -14.61 -8.30
N ALA A 35 4.62 -13.33 -7.91
CA ALA A 35 4.15 -12.87 -6.60
C ALA A 35 2.66 -13.19 -6.38
N ARG A 36 1.82 -12.98 -7.40
CA ARG A 36 0.39 -13.33 -7.38
C ARG A 36 0.16 -14.83 -7.25
N ARG A 37 0.96 -15.66 -7.94
CA ARG A 37 0.87 -17.12 -7.84
C ARG A 37 1.23 -17.56 -6.42
N PHE A 38 2.38 -17.10 -5.90
CA PHE A 38 2.84 -17.41 -4.56
C PHE A 38 1.81 -17.04 -3.49
N TYR A 39 1.25 -15.83 -3.57
CA TYR A 39 0.21 -15.34 -2.67
C TYR A 39 -1.03 -16.25 -2.61
N ARG A 40 -1.34 -16.96 -3.71
CA ARG A 40 -2.50 -17.85 -3.82
C ARG A 40 -2.21 -19.27 -3.38
N THR A 41 -0.97 -19.74 -3.51
CA THR A 41 -0.65 -21.17 -3.42
C THR A 41 0.30 -21.54 -2.29
N ASP A 42 1.09 -20.60 -1.76
CA ASP A 42 1.99 -20.90 -0.66
C ASP A 42 1.20 -21.13 0.63
N ALA A 43 1.45 -22.27 1.30
CA ALA A 43 0.66 -22.71 2.44
C ALA A 43 0.74 -21.75 3.64
N VAL A 44 1.90 -21.11 3.85
CA VAL A 44 2.09 -20.14 4.94
C VAL A 44 1.27 -18.88 4.66
N ILE A 45 1.35 -18.36 3.43
CA ILE A 45 0.59 -17.16 3.03
C ILE A 45 -0.91 -17.42 2.99
N VAL A 46 -1.35 -18.59 2.50
CA VAL A 46 -2.78 -18.97 2.50
C VAL A 46 -3.33 -19.00 3.92
N ARG A 47 -2.62 -19.67 4.85
CA ARG A 47 -3.01 -19.72 6.27
C ARG A 47 -3.06 -18.30 6.88
N LEU A 48 -2.04 -17.48 6.63
CA LEU A 48 -2.01 -16.12 7.16
C LEU A 48 -3.15 -15.25 6.63
N ARG A 49 -3.47 -15.36 5.34
CA ARG A 49 -4.63 -14.66 4.76
C ARG A 49 -5.95 -15.08 5.36
N GLN A 50 -6.14 -16.37 5.62
CA GLN A 50 -7.35 -16.88 6.26
C GLN A 50 -7.51 -16.26 7.64
N ASN A 51 -6.45 -16.29 8.46
CA ASN A 51 -6.45 -15.65 9.77
C ASN A 51 -6.74 -14.14 9.69
N MET A 52 -6.19 -13.44 8.69
CA MET A 52 -6.40 -11.99 8.54
C MET A 52 -7.77 -11.60 8.00
N THR A 53 -8.49 -12.51 7.36
CA THR A 53 -9.87 -12.25 6.92
C THR A 53 -10.79 -12.01 8.11
N ASP A 54 -10.50 -12.65 9.24
CA ASP A 54 -11.28 -12.51 10.47
C ASP A 54 -10.83 -11.32 11.36
N CYS A 55 -9.65 -10.75 11.07
CA CYS A 55 -9.03 -9.72 11.93
C CYS A 55 -9.00 -8.32 11.31
N LEU A 56 -9.02 -8.19 9.97
CA LEU A 56 -8.95 -6.90 9.30
C LEU A 56 -10.34 -6.31 9.07
N ASP A 57 -10.71 -5.31 9.86
CA ASP A 57 -11.85 -4.46 9.56
C ASP A 57 -11.62 -3.71 8.24
N ASN A 58 -12.66 -3.57 7.41
CA ASN A 58 -12.59 -2.79 6.17
C ASN A 58 -12.65 -1.26 6.39
N ASP A 59 -12.36 -0.79 7.60
CA ASP A 59 -12.44 0.63 7.96
C ASP A 59 -11.21 1.39 7.45
N PHE A 60 -11.38 2.68 7.12
CA PHE A 60 -10.34 3.58 6.61
C PHE A 60 -9.76 3.23 5.22
N GLY A 61 -10.31 2.27 4.48
CA GLY A 61 -9.79 1.87 3.17
C GLY A 61 -8.54 1.00 3.21
N HIS A 62 -8.21 0.45 4.40
CA HIS A 62 -7.03 -0.39 4.62
C HIS A 62 -7.40 -1.86 4.92
N GLY A 63 -8.61 -2.28 4.52
CA GLY A 63 -9.07 -3.65 4.67
C GLY A 63 -8.36 -4.65 3.75
N MET A 64 -8.87 -5.89 3.67
CA MET A 64 -8.21 -7.00 2.99
C MET A 64 -7.91 -6.73 1.50
N GLY A 65 -8.71 -5.89 0.83
CA GLY A 65 -8.46 -5.45 -0.54
C GLY A 65 -7.17 -4.65 -0.70
N HIS A 66 -6.93 -3.69 0.21
CA HIS A 66 -5.69 -2.89 0.29
C HIS A 66 -4.50 -3.78 0.64
N ALA A 67 -4.60 -4.53 1.74
CA ALA A 67 -3.55 -5.42 2.21
C ALA A 67 -3.10 -6.39 1.11
N LYS A 68 -4.04 -6.95 0.34
CA LYS A 68 -3.74 -7.82 -0.81
C LYS A 68 -2.92 -7.12 -1.91
N LYS A 69 -3.30 -5.90 -2.30
CA LYS A 69 -2.59 -5.16 -3.35
C LYS A 69 -1.16 -4.81 -2.90
N VAL A 70 -1.01 -4.29 -1.68
CA VAL A 70 0.30 -4.01 -1.07
C VAL A 70 1.14 -5.27 -0.98
N THR A 71 0.57 -6.38 -0.53
CA THR A 71 1.25 -7.69 -0.42
C THR A 71 1.82 -8.16 -1.76
N ILE A 72 1.02 -8.07 -2.82
CA ILE A 72 1.45 -8.50 -4.16
C ILE A 72 2.57 -7.61 -4.69
N ASP A 73 2.43 -6.29 -4.55
CA ASP A 73 3.43 -5.34 -5.05
C ASP A 73 4.73 -5.41 -4.24
N ALA A 74 4.65 -5.56 -2.92
CA ALA A 74 5.82 -5.77 -2.06
C ALA A 74 6.54 -7.07 -2.45
N GLY A 75 5.80 -8.15 -2.70
CA GLY A 75 6.36 -9.39 -3.21
C GLY A 75 7.03 -9.23 -4.57
N THR A 76 6.41 -8.48 -5.48
CA THR A 76 6.95 -8.19 -6.82
C THR A 76 8.26 -7.42 -6.71
N LEU A 77 8.30 -6.33 -5.92
CA LEU A 77 9.49 -5.54 -5.67
C LEU A 77 10.62 -6.37 -5.07
N VAL A 78 10.32 -7.22 -4.07
CA VAL A 78 11.33 -8.06 -3.43
C VAL A 78 11.90 -9.11 -4.38
N ILE A 79 11.12 -9.66 -5.30
CA ILE A 79 11.64 -10.55 -6.35
C ILE A 79 12.67 -9.80 -7.20
N ILE A 80 12.31 -8.62 -7.71
CA ILE A 80 13.14 -7.80 -8.60
C ILE A 80 14.45 -7.40 -7.90
N GLU A 81 14.34 -6.84 -6.69
CA GLU A 81 15.49 -6.36 -5.93
C GLU A 81 16.38 -7.50 -5.43
N SER A 82 15.82 -8.66 -5.04
CA SER A 82 16.61 -9.82 -4.63
C SER A 82 17.43 -10.38 -5.80
N ARG A 83 16.81 -10.53 -6.99
CA ARG A 83 17.52 -10.99 -8.19
C ARG A 83 18.62 -10.01 -8.61
N ARG A 84 18.32 -8.71 -8.55
CA ARG A 84 19.31 -7.65 -8.82
C ARG A 84 20.49 -7.68 -7.84
N ALA A 85 20.25 -8.06 -6.59
CA ALA A 85 21.30 -8.24 -5.59
C ALA A 85 22.09 -9.56 -5.75
N GLY A 86 21.78 -10.38 -6.76
CA GLY A 86 22.45 -11.65 -7.03
C GLY A 86 22.05 -12.78 -6.06
N HIS A 87 20.92 -12.66 -5.37
CA HIS A 87 20.44 -13.73 -4.49
C HIS A 87 20.02 -14.96 -5.30
N ALA A 88 20.34 -16.15 -4.79
CA ALA A 88 19.83 -17.41 -5.34
C ALA A 88 18.30 -17.48 -5.26
N GLU A 89 17.65 -18.20 -6.18
CA GLU A 89 16.18 -18.28 -6.24
C GLU A 89 15.53 -18.84 -4.95
N THR A 90 16.24 -19.69 -4.19
CA THR A 90 15.79 -20.13 -2.87
C THR A 90 15.66 -18.97 -1.89
N GLN A 91 16.64 -18.06 -1.87
CA GLN A 91 16.60 -16.84 -1.06
C GLN A 91 15.59 -15.82 -1.60
N VAL A 92 15.43 -15.70 -2.93
CA VAL A 92 14.38 -14.86 -3.55
C VAL A 92 13.01 -15.31 -3.08
N ARG A 93 12.72 -16.62 -3.13
CA ARG A 93 11.46 -17.19 -2.64
C ARG A 93 11.25 -16.98 -1.15
N ARG A 94 12.33 -17.09 -0.34
CA ARG A 94 12.22 -16.83 1.10
C ARG A 94 11.93 -15.35 1.37
N ASN A 95 12.60 -14.42 0.69
CA ASN A 95 12.32 -13.00 0.83
C ASN A 95 10.90 -12.65 0.36
N LEU A 96 10.40 -13.26 -0.71
CA LEU A 96 9.03 -13.12 -1.18
C LEU A 96 8.02 -13.52 -0.09
N LEU A 97 8.24 -14.66 0.58
CA LEU A 97 7.41 -15.08 1.71
C LEU A 97 7.38 -14.01 2.81
N LEU A 98 8.55 -13.53 3.25
CA LEU A 98 8.64 -12.53 4.32
C LEU A 98 7.99 -11.20 3.93
N ALA A 99 8.19 -10.75 2.70
CA ALA A 99 7.56 -9.55 2.16
C ALA A 99 6.04 -9.67 2.16
N GLN A 100 5.52 -10.85 1.82
CA GLN A 100 4.08 -11.07 1.80
C GLN A 100 3.47 -11.21 3.19
N CYS A 101 4.19 -11.79 4.15
CA CYS A 101 3.80 -11.72 5.57
C CYS A 101 3.72 -10.27 6.04
N ALA A 102 4.73 -9.45 5.72
CA ALA A 102 4.75 -8.04 6.10
C ALA A 102 3.59 -7.26 5.46
N GLY A 103 3.35 -7.45 4.15
CA GLY A 103 2.24 -6.81 3.43
C GLY A 103 0.86 -7.15 3.98
N LEU A 104 0.65 -8.37 4.46
CA LEU A 104 -0.63 -8.78 5.05
C LEU A 104 -0.87 -8.18 6.44
N LEU A 105 0.20 -7.87 7.17
CA LEU A 105 0.15 -7.49 8.58
C LEU A 105 0.42 -6.00 8.83
N HIS A 106 0.89 -5.24 7.83
CA HIS A 106 1.42 -3.89 8.07
C HIS A 106 0.44 -2.93 8.74
N ASP A 107 -0.85 -3.06 8.44
CA ASP A 107 -1.93 -2.21 8.97
C ASP A 107 -2.82 -2.92 10.00
N ILE A 108 -2.40 -4.06 10.56
CA ILE A 108 -3.25 -4.84 11.47
C ILE A 108 -3.74 -4.06 12.71
N CYS A 109 -3.03 -3.01 13.11
CA CYS A 109 -3.39 -2.14 14.22
C CYS A 109 -3.77 -0.71 13.75
N ARG A 110 -4.32 -0.54 12.54
CA ARG A 110 -4.51 0.78 11.89
C ARG A 110 -5.19 1.85 12.76
N LYS A 111 -6.09 1.44 13.66
CA LYS A 111 -6.87 2.34 14.54
C LYS A 111 -6.05 2.87 15.74
N GLU A 112 -4.88 2.29 16.02
CA GLU A 112 -3.99 2.74 17.08
C GLU A 112 -3.21 3.99 16.69
N LYS A 113 -2.90 4.85 17.66
CA LYS A 113 -2.13 6.09 17.42
C LYS A 113 -0.75 5.79 16.83
N ASP A 114 -0.06 4.79 17.37
CA ASP A 114 1.26 4.32 16.93
C ASP A 114 1.12 2.99 16.17
N HIS A 115 0.22 2.96 15.17
CA HIS A 115 -0.21 1.73 14.51
C HIS A 115 0.92 0.90 13.91
N ALA A 116 1.99 1.52 13.37
CA ALA A 116 3.10 0.75 12.82
C ALA A 116 3.90 0.03 13.91
N GLU A 117 4.10 0.66 15.07
CA GLU A 117 4.76 0.04 16.22
C GLU A 117 3.90 -1.07 16.81
N LYS A 118 2.61 -0.78 17.09
CA LYS A 118 1.66 -1.77 17.59
C LYS A 118 1.42 -2.91 16.60
N GLY A 119 1.37 -2.59 15.30
CA GLY A 119 1.28 -3.56 14.23
C GLY A 119 2.48 -4.50 14.20
N ALA A 120 3.69 -3.97 14.40
CA ALA A 120 4.90 -4.79 14.49
C ALA A 120 4.90 -5.73 15.72
N GLU A 121 4.42 -5.25 16.87
CA GLU A 121 4.25 -6.06 18.09
C GLU A 121 3.25 -7.20 17.87
N THR A 122 2.07 -6.87 17.34
CA THR A 122 1.01 -7.86 17.04
C THR A 122 1.47 -8.85 15.97
N ALA A 123 2.14 -8.39 14.92
CA ALA A 123 2.70 -9.24 13.88
C ALA A 123 3.69 -10.26 14.46
N ARG A 124 4.51 -9.87 15.44
CA ARG A 124 5.42 -10.81 16.13
C ARG A 124 4.66 -11.93 16.82
N GLN A 125 3.60 -11.58 17.56
CA GLN A 125 2.77 -12.56 18.27
C GLN A 125 2.12 -13.55 17.30
N ILE A 126 1.58 -13.06 16.18
CA ILE A 126 0.97 -13.88 15.14
C ILE A 126 2.01 -14.80 14.49
N LEU A 127 3.15 -14.24 14.07
CA LEU A 127 4.16 -14.97 13.30
C LEU A 127 4.91 -16.03 14.11
N ASN A 128 4.91 -15.95 15.45
CA ASN A 128 5.42 -17.03 16.30
C ASN A 128 4.69 -18.36 16.09
N GLY A 129 3.45 -18.35 15.56
CA GLY A 129 2.69 -19.53 15.19
C GLY A 129 2.96 -20.08 13.78
N TYR A 130 3.94 -19.52 13.06
CA TYR A 130 4.28 -19.84 11.67
C TYR A 130 5.73 -20.36 11.54
N PRO A 131 6.07 -21.09 10.46
CA PRO A 131 7.40 -21.68 10.26
C PRO A 131 8.45 -20.63 9.80
N LEU A 132 8.66 -19.60 10.61
CA LEU A 132 9.65 -18.54 10.41
C LEU A 132 10.66 -18.55 11.55
N GLY A 133 11.93 -18.29 11.22
CA GLY A 133 12.98 -18.13 12.22
C GLY A 133 12.86 -16.80 12.98
N PRO A 134 13.44 -16.67 14.19
CA PRO A 134 13.39 -15.44 14.99
C PRO A 134 13.92 -14.20 14.25
N ASP A 135 14.98 -14.34 13.46
CA ASP A 135 15.57 -13.25 12.68
C ASP A 135 14.65 -12.79 11.55
N GLU A 136 13.92 -13.73 10.95
CA GLU A 136 12.98 -13.45 9.86
C GLU A 136 11.74 -12.74 10.39
N ILE A 137 11.20 -13.18 11.53
CA ILE A 137 10.11 -12.50 12.23
C ILE A 137 10.57 -11.07 12.58
N THR A 138 11.79 -10.92 13.08
CA THR A 138 12.35 -9.61 13.41
C THR A 138 12.48 -8.72 12.17
N ALA A 139 12.89 -9.25 11.02
CA ALA A 139 12.96 -8.52 9.77
C ALA A 139 11.57 -8.08 9.26
N VAL A 140 10.54 -8.94 9.39
CA VAL A 140 9.15 -8.61 9.04
C VAL A 140 8.61 -7.51 9.96
N CYS A 141 8.78 -7.64 11.27
CA CYS A 141 8.35 -6.63 12.24
C CYS A 141 9.05 -5.28 12.01
N ALA A 142 10.35 -5.29 11.69
CA ALA A 142 11.08 -4.07 11.35
C ALA A 142 10.56 -3.40 10.08
N ALA A 143 10.20 -4.18 9.05
CA ALA A 143 9.58 -3.66 7.85
C ALA A 143 8.23 -3.00 8.15
N ILE A 144 7.38 -3.65 8.96
CA ILE A 144 6.09 -3.10 9.39
C ILE A 144 6.31 -1.80 10.18
N ARG A 145 7.21 -1.77 11.16
CA ARG A 145 7.45 -0.55 11.94
C ARG A 145 7.90 0.64 11.08
N ASN A 146 8.66 0.38 10.01
CA ASN A 146 9.22 1.42 9.15
C ASN A 146 8.32 1.83 7.96
N HIS A 147 7.10 1.29 7.82
CA HIS A 147 6.29 1.47 6.59
C HIS A 147 5.60 2.84 6.46
N GLU A 148 5.57 3.65 7.52
CA GLU A 148 4.94 4.97 7.49
C GLU A 148 5.77 6.02 6.74
N ALA A 149 5.07 6.96 6.10
CA ALA A 149 5.69 8.14 5.51
C ALA A 149 5.89 9.23 6.57
N PHE A 150 6.92 10.07 6.38
CA PHE A 150 7.19 11.24 7.23
C PHE A 150 7.51 10.95 8.69
N VAL A 151 7.68 9.67 9.06
CA VAL A 151 8.20 9.23 10.35
C VAL A 151 9.70 8.94 10.23
N ARG A 152 10.44 9.13 11.33
CA ARG A 152 11.86 8.81 11.38
C ARG A 152 12.06 7.31 11.18
N MET A 153 12.80 6.94 10.13
CA MET A 153 13.14 5.56 9.84
C MET A 153 14.14 4.99 10.86
N GLU A 154 13.86 3.82 11.43
CA GLU A 154 14.86 3.08 12.20
C GLU A 154 15.97 2.58 11.29
N HIS A 155 17.22 2.71 11.74
CA HIS A 155 18.35 2.18 10.99
C HIS A 155 18.37 0.64 11.04
N LEU A 156 18.22 0.00 9.89
CA LEU A 156 18.30 -1.45 9.75
C LEU A 156 19.68 -1.85 9.21
N PRO A 157 20.61 -2.36 10.05
CA PRO A 157 21.95 -2.74 9.61
C PRO A 157 21.93 -4.01 8.74
N VAL A 158 20.95 -4.90 8.97
CA VAL A 158 20.77 -6.15 8.23
C VAL A 158 20.19 -5.85 6.85
N ARG A 159 20.91 -6.27 5.79
CA ARG A 159 20.53 -6.02 4.40
C ARG A 159 19.15 -6.59 4.03
N GLN A 160 18.81 -7.79 4.51
CA GLN A 160 17.51 -8.42 4.24
C GLN A 160 16.36 -7.63 4.88
N ALA A 161 16.50 -7.21 6.14
CA ALA A 161 15.48 -6.40 6.81
C ALA A 161 15.26 -5.05 6.09
N ARG A 162 16.35 -4.41 5.64
CA ARG A 162 16.25 -3.18 4.84
C ARG A 162 15.54 -3.40 3.52
N LEU A 163 15.88 -4.48 2.81
CA LEU A 163 15.22 -4.86 1.55
C LEU A 163 13.71 -5.01 1.73
N LEU A 164 13.27 -5.74 2.76
CA LEU A 164 11.84 -5.94 3.05
C LEU A 164 11.15 -4.62 3.42
N SER A 165 11.79 -3.82 4.29
CA SER A 165 11.29 -2.51 4.72
C SER A 165 11.11 -1.55 3.54
N ASP A 166 12.10 -1.47 2.64
CA ASP A 166 12.06 -0.57 1.49
C ASP A 166 10.98 -0.99 0.50
N CYS A 167 10.85 -2.29 0.23
CA CYS A 167 9.86 -2.80 -0.71
C CYS A 167 8.43 -2.72 -0.17
N LEU A 168 8.22 -2.99 1.13
CA LEU A 168 6.90 -2.83 1.76
C LEU A 168 6.46 -1.36 1.71
N TYR A 169 7.36 -0.44 2.07
CA TYR A 169 7.09 0.99 2.00
C TYR A 169 6.68 1.42 0.59
N ASP A 170 7.48 1.06 -0.42
CA ASP A 170 7.21 1.45 -1.79
C ASP A 170 5.88 0.89 -2.31
N ALA A 171 5.59 -0.38 -2.01
CA ALA A 171 4.33 -1.02 -2.38
C ALA A 171 3.10 -0.36 -1.75
N ASP A 172 3.20 0.02 -0.47
CA ASP A 172 2.14 0.79 0.19
C ASP A 172 1.98 2.18 -0.44
N LYS A 173 3.08 2.87 -0.74
CA LYS A 173 3.00 4.20 -1.38
C LYS A 173 2.57 4.15 -2.84
N PHE A 174 2.66 3.01 -3.53
CA PHE A 174 2.01 2.85 -4.85
C PHE A 174 0.48 3.00 -4.75
N ARG A 175 -0.13 2.72 -3.59
CA ARG A 175 -1.58 2.90 -3.37
C ARG A 175 -2.01 4.37 -3.34
N TRP A 176 -1.06 5.29 -3.16
CA TRP A 176 -1.31 6.74 -3.18
C TRP A 176 -1.50 7.29 -4.60
N GLY A 177 -1.38 6.46 -5.64
CA GLY A 177 -1.70 6.84 -7.02
C GLY A 177 -3.19 6.69 -7.37
N PRO A 178 -3.52 6.13 -8.55
CA PRO A 178 -4.91 5.93 -8.99
C PRO A 178 -5.80 5.16 -7.99
N ASP A 179 -5.19 4.24 -7.24
CA ASP A 179 -5.87 3.42 -6.23
C ASP A 179 -6.51 4.27 -5.12
N ASN A 180 -5.85 5.36 -4.71
CA ASN A 180 -6.34 6.27 -3.69
C ASN A 180 -7.70 6.87 -4.08
N PHE A 181 -7.82 7.30 -5.34
CA PHE A 181 -9.04 7.90 -5.91
C PHE A 181 -10.06 6.86 -6.37
N THR A 182 -9.70 5.57 -6.42
CA THR A 182 -10.65 4.48 -6.73
C THR A 182 -11.31 3.92 -5.47
N HIS A 183 -10.54 3.85 -4.38
CA HIS A 183 -10.90 3.12 -3.16
C HIS A 183 -10.67 3.94 -1.90
N THR A 184 -9.40 4.18 -1.54
CA THR A 184 -8.99 4.57 -0.18
C THR A 184 -9.65 5.86 0.29
N LEU A 185 -9.69 6.90 -0.55
CA LEU A 185 -10.31 8.18 -0.22
C LEU A 185 -11.79 8.02 0.16
N TRP A 186 -12.51 7.18 -0.58
CA TRP A 186 -13.96 6.99 -0.39
C TRP A 186 -14.29 6.16 0.83
N ASP A 187 -13.42 5.21 1.18
CA ASP A 187 -13.57 4.42 2.38
C ASP A 187 -13.27 5.28 3.62
N MET A 188 -12.28 6.19 3.54
CA MET A 188 -12.05 7.23 4.57
C MET A 188 -13.23 8.20 4.71
N VAL A 189 -13.80 8.67 3.59
CA VAL A 189 -15.00 9.53 3.58
C VAL A 189 -16.21 8.79 4.14
N SER A 190 -16.38 7.51 3.81
CA SER A 190 -17.48 6.69 4.34
C SER A 190 -17.41 6.54 5.86
N PHE A 191 -16.20 6.40 6.41
CA PHE A 191 -15.98 6.27 7.84
C PHE A 191 -16.14 7.59 8.59
N SER A 192 -15.47 8.66 8.12
CA SER A 192 -15.46 9.97 8.79
C SER A 192 -16.70 10.81 8.53
N ASN A 193 -17.44 10.51 7.46
CA ASN A 193 -18.66 11.16 7.01
C ASN A 193 -18.64 12.70 7.10
N PRO A 194 -17.61 13.38 6.53
CA PRO A 194 -17.50 14.83 6.60
C PRO A 194 -18.54 15.49 5.70
N SER A 195 -18.93 16.74 6.00
CA SER A 195 -19.69 17.54 5.04
C SER A 195 -18.87 17.79 3.77
N LEU A 196 -19.53 17.99 2.63
CA LEU A 196 -18.83 18.29 1.36
C LEU A 196 -17.91 19.52 1.50
N LYS A 197 -18.37 20.55 2.23
CA LYS A 197 -17.56 21.73 2.50
C LYS A 197 -16.28 21.36 3.27
N THR A 198 -16.40 20.59 4.35
CA THR A 198 -15.23 20.15 5.13
C THR A 198 -14.28 19.31 4.28
N PHE A 199 -14.80 18.43 3.42
CA PHE A 199 -13.98 17.66 2.49
C PHE A 199 -13.18 18.56 1.53
N LEU A 200 -13.85 19.55 0.93
CA LEU A 200 -13.21 20.50 0.01
C LEU A 200 -12.17 21.39 0.71
N ASP A 201 -12.45 21.85 1.92
CA ASP A 201 -11.50 22.65 2.71
C ASP A 201 -10.16 21.89 2.95
N HIS A 202 -10.22 20.56 3.09
CA HIS A 202 -9.03 19.71 3.29
C HIS A 202 -8.39 19.19 2.00
N TYR A 203 -9.10 19.22 0.87
CA TYR A 203 -8.67 18.59 -0.38
C TYR A 203 -7.30 19.12 -0.87
N PRO A 204 -7.05 20.46 -0.92
CA PRO A 204 -5.75 20.99 -1.36
C PRO A 204 -4.59 20.54 -0.46
N ALA A 205 -4.81 20.45 0.86
CA ALA A 205 -3.81 19.97 1.79
C ALA A 205 -3.50 18.47 1.57
N GLY A 206 -4.52 17.66 1.31
CA GLY A 206 -4.36 16.25 0.93
C GLY A 206 -3.51 16.09 -0.33
N MET A 207 -3.81 16.86 -1.38
CA MET A 207 -3.02 16.88 -2.62
C MET A 207 -1.57 17.34 -2.40
N ALA A 208 -1.34 18.31 -1.52
CA ALA A 208 0.01 18.74 -1.16
C ALA A 208 0.80 17.64 -0.43
N ILE A 209 0.17 16.83 0.42
CA ILE A 209 0.80 15.66 1.05
C ILE A 209 1.09 14.58 0.00
N LEU A 210 0.15 14.30 -0.89
CA LEU A 210 0.31 13.37 -2.01
C LEU A 210 1.58 13.68 -2.81
N LYS A 211 1.77 14.95 -3.17
CA LYS A 211 2.95 15.43 -3.90
C LYS A 211 4.27 15.19 -3.17
N LYS A 212 4.29 15.21 -1.84
CA LYS A 212 5.50 14.95 -1.04
C LYS A 212 5.93 13.47 -1.12
N ILE A 213 4.99 12.53 -1.20
CA ILE A 213 5.26 11.09 -1.32
C ILE A 213 6.09 10.76 -2.57
N ARG A 214 5.93 11.54 -3.65
CA ARG A 214 6.68 11.36 -4.90
C ARG A 214 8.18 11.17 -4.71
N LYS A 215 8.77 11.78 -3.66
CA LYS A 215 10.22 11.79 -3.40
C LYS A 215 10.67 10.79 -2.33
N THR A 216 9.78 9.95 -1.80
CA THR A 216 10.09 9.13 -0.60
C THR A 216 10.40 7.67 -0.89
N PHE A 217 10.29 7.23 -2.15
CA PHE A 217 10.55 5.83 -2.53
C PHE A 217 11.98 5.36 -2.21
N ARG A 218 12.11 4.11 -1.75
CA ARG A 218 13.28 3.61 -1.03
C ARG A 218 14.05 2.52 -1.77
N SER A 219 13.38 1.61 -2.47
CA SER A 219 14.05 0.64 -3.34
C SER A 219 14.48 1.29 -4.66
N ARG A 220 15.39 0.63 -5.41
CA ARG A 220 15.80 1.15 -6.73
C ARG A 220 14.62 1.10 -7.71
N THR A 221 13.80 0.06 -7.66
CA THR A 221 12.60 -0.10 -8.52
C THR A 221 11.51 0.87 -8.09
N GLY A 222 11.26 1.03 -6.79
CA GLY A 222 10.32 2.03 -6.27
C GLY A 222 10.71 3.46 -6.66
N ARG A 223 11.99 3.83 -6.58
CA ARG A 223 12.45 5.15 -7.07
C ARG A 223 12.23 5.36 -8.56
N ARG A 224 12.30 4.29 -9.35
CA ARG A 224 12.10 4.35 -10.80
C ARG A 224 10.62 4.53 -11.16
N TYR A 225 9.74 3.72 -10.57
CA TYR A 225 8.33 3.65 -10.98
C TYR A 225 7.37 4.40 -10.06
N GLY A 226 7.68 4.50 -8.77
CA GLY A 226 6.84 5.16 -7.77
C GLY A 226 6.42 6.58 -8.14
N PRO A 227 7.31 7.44 -8.67
CA PRO A 227 6.92 8.79 -9.10
C PRO A 227 5.74 8.79 -10.09
N GLN A 228 5.66 7.83 -11.01
CA GLN A 228 4.56 7.73 -11.97
C GLN A 228 3.21 7.46 -11.29
N PHE A 229 3.16 6.60 -10.26
CA PHE A 229 1.93 6.37 -9.49
C PHE A 229 1.42 7.69 -8.90
N ILE A 230 2.34 8.48 -8.33
CA ILE A 230 1.97 9.75 -7.69
C ILE A 230 1.59 10.80 -8.73
N ASP A 231 2.31 10.88 -9.85
CA ASP A 231 2.01 11.83 -10.94
C ASP A 231 0.61 11.54 -11.54
N MET A 232 0.26 10.27 -11.73
CA MET A 232 -1.10 9.87 -12.13
C MET A 232 -2.13 10.24 -11.07
N GLY A 233 -1.86 9.96 -9.79
CA GLY A 233 -2.76 10.32 -8.68
C GLY A 233 -3.00 11.83 -8.59
N LEU A 234 -1.96 12.65 -8.77
CA LEU A 234 -2.08 14.10 -8.78
C LEU A 234 -2.98 14.58 -9.92
N ALA A 235 -2.76 14.09 -11.15
CA ALA A 235 -3.58 14.47 -12.30
C ALA A 235 -5.06 14.08 -12.13
N ILE A 236 -5.32 12.85 -11.65
CA ILE A 236 -6.68 12.38 -11.34
C ILE A 236 -7.34 13.25 -10.27
N GLY A 237 -6.60 13.58 -9.20
CA GLY A 237 -7.12 14.37 -8.11
C GLY A 237 -7.37 15.83 -8.49
N GLU A 238 -6.56 16.42 -9.36
CA GLU A 238 -6.76 17.78 -9.89
C GLU A 238 -8.03 17.83 -10.76
N GLU A 239 -8.18 16.91 -11.70
CA GLU A 239 -9.37 16.82 -12.55
C GLU A 239 -10.66 16.57 -11.74
N LEU A 240 -10.60 15.66 -10.77
CA LEU A 240 -11.75 15.40 -9.88
C LEU A 240 -12.13 16.64 -9.09
N TYR A 241 -11.15 17.41 -8.60
CA TYR A 241 -11.41 18.62 -7.82
C TYR A 241 -12.13 19.69 -8.65
N GLU A 242 -11.68 19.90 -9.89
CA GLU A 242 -12.33 20.82 -10.83
C GLU A 242 -13.79 20.43 -11.11
N ILE A 243 -14.06 19.14 -11.30
CA ILE A 243 -15.42 18.63 -11.51
C ILE A 243 -16.28 18.86 -10.25
N ILE A 244 -15.76 18.59 -9.05
CA ILE A 244 -16.53 18.83 -7.83
C ILE A 244 -16.91 20.31 -7.68
N LEU A 245 -15.97 21.22 -7.97
CA LEU A 245 -16.22 22.66 -7.87
C LEU A 245 -17.26 23.16 -8.88
N THR A 246 -17.27 22.59 -10.09
CA THR A 246 -18.16 23.00 -11.18
C THR A 246 -19.54 22.37 -11.08
N GLU A 247 -19.64 21.10 -10.73
CA GLU A 247 -20.93 20.38 -10.75
C GLU A 247 -21.65 20.37 -9.40
N PHE A 248 -20.93 20.47 -8.28
CA PHE A 248 -21.51 20.29 -6.94
C PHE A 248 -21.45 21.55 -6.05
N VAL A 249 -20.60 22.53 -6.38
CA VAL A 249 -20.48 23.78 -5.61
C VAL A 249 -21.06 24.97 -6.37
N ASN A 250 -20.70 25.11 -7.65
CA ASN A 250 -21.17 26.19 -8.51
C ASN A 250 -21.88 25.63 -9.75
N PRO A 251 -22.96 24.84 -9.60
CA PRO A 251 -23.67 24.27 -10.74
C PRO A 251 -24.18 25.41 -11.63
N THR A 252 -23.95 25.27 -12.93
CA THR A 252 -24.48 26.17 -13.96
C THR A 252 -25.93 25.85 -14.28
#